data_AF-A0A965PBG5-F1
#
_entry.id   AF-A0A965PBG5-F1
#
_cell.length_a   1.000
_cell.length_b   1.000
_cell.length_c   1.000
_cell.angle_alpha   90.00
_cell.angle_beta   90.00
_cell.angle_gamma   90.00
#
_symmetry.space_group_name_H-M   'P 1'
#
loop_
_entity.id
_entity.type
_entity.pdbx_description
1 polymer ?
#
loop_
_entity_poly.entity_id
_entity_poly.type
_entity_poly.pdbx_seq_one_letter_code
_entity_poly.pdbx_strand_id
1 'polypeptide(L)'
;MSLELINCWRCGIAVDIEVYKKRVQRKIPDPDRCADCFDTDKAMKNTWTWVHPVLGKIVCIPHKGDVDDEFRPLNKAGRLYMPGERICGMKDCVKRTHQVKYANKLVADPIETILALAEAQQYEKTPLVKGN
;
A
#
# COMPACT_ATOMS: atom_id res chain seq x y z
N MET A 1 -21.62 5.55 20.20
CA MET A 1 -21.45 4.56 19.12
C MET A 1 -20.25 4.97 18.28
N SER A 2 -19.12 4.28 18.41
CA SER A 2 -17.97 4.47 17.54
C SER A 2 -18.31 3.91 16.16
N LEU A 3 -18.41 4.78 15.15
CA LEU A 3 -18.55 4.35 13.75
C LEU A 3 -17.19 3.84 13.28
N GLU A 4 -17.02 2.53 13.28
CA GLU A 4 -15.88 1.91 12.61
C GLU A 4 -16.08 2.02 11.10
N LEU A 5 -15.07 2.57 10.41
CA LEU A 5 -15.11 2.87 8.99
C LEU A 5 -14.02 2.09 8.26
N ILE A 6 -14.33 1.60 7.05
CA ILE A 6 -13.38 1.03 6.11
C ILE A 6 -13.31 1.89 4.84
N ASN A 7 -12.12 2.12 4.30
CA ASN A 7 -11.97 2.93 3.09
C ASN A 7 -12.18 2.08 1.83
N CYS A 8 -12.97 2.59 0.89
CA CYS A 8 -13.08 2.00 -0.44
C CYS A 8 -11.73 1.97 -1.13
N TRP A 9 -11.27 0.77 -1.53
CA TRP A 9 -9.96 0.61 -2.15
C TRP A 9 -9.77 1.44 -3.43
N ARG A 10 -10.85 1.84 -4.10
CA ARG A 10 -10.82 2.51 -5.40
C ARG A 10 -10.80 4.04 -5.31
N CYS A 11 -11.70 4.63 -4.53
CA CYS A 11 -11.85 6.08 -4.41
C CYS A 11 -11.55 6.62 -3.00
N GLY A 12 -11.20 5.77 -2.03
CA GLY A 12 -10.85 6.22 -0.68
C GLY A 12 -12.01 6.77 0.15
N ILE A 13 -13.26 6.70 -0.34
CA ILE A 13 -14.46 7.08 0.42
C ILE A 13 -14.68 6.09 1.56
N ALA A 14 -14.99 6.61 2.75
CA ALA A 14 -15.33 5.81 3.91
C ALA A 14 -16.66 5.07 3.72
N VAL A 15 -16.64 3.78 4.05
CA VAL A 15 -17.77 2.86 4.03
C VAL A 15 -17.97 2.36 5.46
N ASP A 16 -19.21 2.30 5.90
CA ASP A 16 -19.57 1.76 7.21
C ASP A 16 -19.17 0.27 7.32
N ILE A 17 -18.54 -0.12 8.43
CA ILE A 17 -18.11 -1.50 8.62
C ILE A 17 -19.27 -2.49 8.67
N GLU A 18 -20.46 -2.08 9.12
CA GLU A 18 -21.65 -2.92 9.08
C GLU A 18 -22.10 -3.21 7.66
N VAL A 19 -22.01 -2.22 6.77
CA VAL A 19 -22.31 -2.38 5.34
C VAL A 19 -21.31 -3.34 4.72
N TYR A 20 -20.02 -3.21 5.06
CA TYR A 20 -18.99 -4.17 4.64
C TYR A 20 -19.30 -5.59 5.12
N LYS A 21 -19.59 -5.79 6.41
CA LYS A 21 -19.92 -7.11 6.99
C LYS A 21 -21.14 -7.74 6.31
N LYS A 22 -22.21 -6.96 6.08
CA LYS A 22 -23.41 -7.39 5.35
C LYS A 22 -23.08 -7.82 3.91
N ARG A 23 -22.17 -7.12 3.22
CA ARG A 23 -21.72 -7.47 1.85
C ARG A 23 -20.87 -8.73 1.81
N VAL A 24 -19.97 -8.91 2.78
CA VAL A 24 -19.19 -10.15 2.95
C VAL A 24 -20.12 -11.34 3.14
N GLN A 25 -21.12 -11.21 4.02
CA GLN A 25 -22.12 -12.25 4.26
C GLN A 25 -22.90 -12.62 2.98
N ARG A 26 -23.19 -11.63 2.14
CA ARG A 26 -23.87 -11.80 0.84
C ARG A 26 -22.93 -12.28 -0.28
N LYS A 27 -21.64 -12.51 -0.01
CA LYS A 27 -20.61 -12.90 -0.99
C LYS A 27 -20.50 -11.92 -2.17
N ILE A 28 -20.70 -10.63 -1.91
CA ILE A 28 -20.53 -9.58 -2.92
C ILE A 28 -19.03 -9.41 -3.23
N PRO A 29 -18.61 -9.36 -4.50
CA PRO A 29 -17.23 -9.07 -4.87
C PRO A 29 -16.84 -7.64 -4.47
N ASP A 30 -15.60 -7.44 -4.01
CA ASP A 30 -15.07 -6.16 -3.51
C ASP A 30 -15.98 -5.46 -2.48
N PRO A 31 -16.23 -6.10 -1.32
CA PRO A 31 -17.23 -5.66 -0.34
C PRO A 31 -16.93 -4.29 0.30
N ASP A 32 -15.67 -3.85 0.28
CA ASP A 32 -15.20 -2.55 0.78
C ASP A 32 -15.48 -1.38 -0.17
N ARG A 33 -15.95 -1.64 -1.40
CA ARG A 33 -16.17 -0.61 -2.42
C ARG A 33 -17.36 0.32 -2.08
N CYS A 34 -17.25 1.63 -2.29
CA CYS A 34 -18.35 2.58 -2.02
C CYS A 34 -19.50 2.43 -3.02
N ALA A 35 -20.66 3.03 -2.73
CA ALA A 35 -21.84 3.01 -3.60
C ALA A 35 -21.54 3.57 -5.00
N ASP A 36 -20.88 4.72 -5.09
CA ASP A 36 -20.56 5.37 -6.37
C ASP A 36 -19.65 4.51 -7.26
N CYS A 37 -18.67 3.84 -6.66
CA CYS A 37 -17.79 2.92 -7.37
C CYS A 37 -18.47 1.59 -7.74
N PHE A 38 -19.57 1.23 -7.08
CA PHE A 38 -20.40 0.07 -7.43
C PHE A 38 -21.31 0.38 -8.62
N ASP A 39 -21.92 1.55 -8.64
CA ASP A 39 -22.91 1.93 -9.66
C ASP A 39 -22.24 2.22 -11.02
N THR A 40 -21.05 2.82 -11.00
CA THR A 40 -20.32 3.23 -12.21
C THR A 40 -19.59 2.09 -12.96
N ASP A 41 -19.68 0.83 -12.53
CA ASP A 41 -18.86 -0.27 -13.06
C ASP A 41 -19.51 -1.11 -14.17
N LYS A 42 -20.74 -0.78 -14.60
CA LYS A 42 -21.46 -1.58 -15.60
C LYS A 42 -20.96 -1.44 -17.06
N ALA A 43 -20.07 -0.49 -17.40
CA ALA A 43 -19.65 -0.34 -18.81
C ALA A 43 -18.25 0.22 -19.12
N MET A 44 -17.57 0.96 -18.23
CA MET A 44 -16.28 1.55 -18.61
C MET A 44 -15.12 0.63 -18.23
N LYS A 45 -14.29 0.26 -19.22
CA LYS A 45 -12.98 -0.38 -19.02
C LYS A 45 -12.08 0.60 -18.27
N ASN A 46 -12.25 0.66 -16.97
CA ASN A 46 -11.61 1.59 -16.04
C ASN A 46 -10.20 1.11 -15.63
N THR A 47 -9.52 0.42 -16.54
CA THR A 47 -8.20 -0.16 -16.33
C THR A 47 -7.30 0.30 -17.46
N TRP A 48 -6.19 0.94 -17.10
CA TRP A 48 -5.21 1.36 -18.10
C TRP A 48 -4.14 0.29 -18.22
N THR A 49 -4.02 -0.29 -19.41
CA THR A 49 -3.03 -1.34 -19.69
C THR A 49 -1.93 -0.78 -20.57
N TRP A 50 -0.68 -0.99 -20.18
CA TRP A 50 0.49 -0.57 -20.94
C TRP A 50 1.66 -1.52 -20.70
N VAL A 51 2.70 -1.42 -21.51
CA VAL A 51 3.89 -2.27 -21.41
C VAL A 51 5.04 -1.45 -20.85
N HIS A 52 5.46 -1.77 -19.62
CA HIS A 52 6.61 -1.17 -18.98
C HIS A 52 7.90 -1.86 -19.47
N PRO A 53 8.97 -1.11 -19.79
CA PRO A 53 10.20 -1.67 -20.36
C PRO A 53 10.85 -2.75 -19.48
N VAL A 54 10.83 -2.56 -18.15
CA VAL A 54 11.36 -3.53 -17.17
C VAL A 54 10.32 -4.56 -16.67
N LEU A 55 9.11 -4.11 -16.29
CA LEU A 55 8.12 -4.93 -15.60
C LEU A 55 7.15 -5.67 -16.54
N GLY A 56 7.23 -5.44 -17.85
CA GLY A 56 6.34 -6.05 -18.84
C GLY A 56 4.93 -5.45 -18.82
N LYS A 57 3.91 -6.28 -19.09
CA LYS A 57 2.51 -5.82 -19.17
C LYS A 57 2.00 -5.42 -17.79
N ILE A 58 1.71 -4.13 -17.62
CA ILE A 58 1.13 -3.55 -16.41
C ILE A 58 -0.34 -3.19 -16.66
N VAL A 59 -1.21 -3.52 -15.70
CA VAL A 59 -2.63 -3.12 -15.69
C VAL A 59 -2.89 -2.24 -14.48
N CYS A 60 -3.00 -0.94 -14.69
CA CYS A 60 -3.28 0.06 -13.67
C CYS A 60 -4.76 0.30 -13.48
N ILE A 61 -5.09 0.79 -12.28
CA ILE A 61 -6.44 1.19 -11.91
C ILE A 61 -6.32 2.64 -11.43
N PRO A 62 -6.71 3.63 -12.25
CA PRO A 62 -6.66 5.03 -11.86
C PRO A 62 -7.64 5.31 -10.72
N HIS A 63 -7.30 6.29 -9.90
CA HIS A 63 -8.19 6.79 -8.85
C HIS A 63 -9.42 7.44 -9.48
N LYS A 64 -10.58 7.29 -8.81
CA LYS A 64 -11.85 7.89 -9.27
C LYS A 64 -12.33 9.06 -8.41
N GLY A 65 -11.67 9.32 -7.28
CA GLY A 65 -11.98 10.45 -6.41
C GLY A 65 -11.14 11.68 -6.75
N ASP A 66 -11.08 12.61 -5.82
CA ASP A 66 -10.31 13.84 -5.95
C ASP A 66 -8.80 13.56 -5.94
N VAL A 67 -8.05 14.43 -6.61
CA VAL A 67 -6.58 14.42 -6.62
C VAL A 67 -6.05 15.80 -6.25
N ASP A 68 -4.82 15.86 -5.76
CA ASP A 68 -4.12 17.12 -5.54
C ASP A 68 -3.45 17.66 -6.82
N ASP A 69 -2.76 18.80 -6.71
CA ASP A 69 -2.04 19.46 -7.81
C ASP A 69 -0.94 18.59 -8.44
N GLU A 70 -0.47 17.56 -7.72
CA GLU A 70 0.51 16.61 -8.21
C GLU A 70 -0.12 15.32 -8.79
N PHE A 71 -1.43 15.29 -8.97
CA PHE A 71 -2.22 14.12 -9.37
C PHE A 71 -2.14 12.94 -8.39
N ARG A 72 -1.95 13.22 -7.09
CA ARG A 72 -1.96 12.20 -6.04
C ARG A 72 -3.38 12.03 -5.49
N PRO A 73 -3.86 10.80 -5.26
CA PRO A 73 -5.21 10.55 -4.76
C PRO A 73 -5.45 11.21 -3.40
N LEU A 74 -6.63 11.80 -3.24
CA LEU A 74 -7.12 12.33 -1.97
C LEU A 74 -8.32 11.51 -1.50
N ASN A 75 -8.47 11.40 -0.18
CA ASN A 75 -9.70 10.89 0.41
C ASN A 75 -10.72 12.03 0.56
N LYS A 76 -11.94 11.69 0.98
CA LYS A 76 -13.02 12.66 1.21
C LYS A 76 -12.68 13.76 2.24
N ALA A 77 -11.69 13.52 3.10
CA ALA A 77 -11.22 14.50 4.08
C ALA A 77 -10.07 15.39 3.55
N GLY A 78 -9.75 15.30 2.25
CA GLY A 78 -8.66 16.05 1.62
C GLY A 78 -7.26 15.57 2.01
N ARG A 79 -7.12 14.39 2.61
CA ARG A 79 -5.82 13.80 2.96
C ARG A 79 -5.36 12.83 1.89
N LEU A 80 -4.05 12.68 1.73
CA LEU A 80 -3.48 11.71 0.79
C LEU A 80 -4.03 10.30 1.02
N TYR A 81 -4.60 9.74 -0.04
CA TYR A 81 -5.12 8.38 -0.08
C TYR A 81 -4.08 7.45 -0.68
N MET A 82 -3.71 6.41 0.09
CA MET A 82 -2.64 5.47 -0.26
C MET A 82 -1.31 6.19 -0.60
N PRO A 83 -0.72 6.96 0.33
CA PRO A 83 0.53 7.66 0.06
C PRO A 83 1.67 6.68 -0.28
N GLY A 84 2.68 7.16 -1.01
CA GLY A 84 3.88 6.40 -1.37
C GLY A 84 4.07 6.24 -2.89
N GLU A 85 5.18 5.60 -3.26
CA GLU A 85 5.58 5.45 -4.66
C GLU A 85 4.83 4.31 -5.38
N ARG A 86 4.76 4.43 -6.70
CA ARG A 86 4.11 3.45 -7.58
C ARG A 86 5.10 2.91 -8.59
N ILE A 87 5.27 1.59 -8.63
CA ILE A 87 6.17 0.93 -9.61
C ILE A 87 5.70 1.11 -11.05
N CYS A 88 4.43 1.44 -11.24
CA CYS A 88 3.83 1.67 -12.56
C CYS A 88 3.99 3.12 -13.08
N GLY A 89 4.66 4.01 -12.34
CA GLY A 89 4.88 5.41 -12.75
C GLY A 89 3.64 6.32 -12.70
N MET A 90 2.43 5.77 -12.66
CA MET A 90 1.20 6.54 -12.51
C MET A 90 0.95 6.89 -11.05
N LYS A 91 0.95 8.19 -10.74
CA LYS A 91 0.76 8.72 -9.38
C LYS A 91 -0.62 8.44 -8.79
N ASP A 92 -1.64 8.46 -9.64
CA ASP A 92 -3.04 8.25 -9.27
C ASP A 92 -3.44 6.76 -9.19
N CYS A 93 -2.53 5.83 -9.51
CA CYS A 93 -2.85 4.41 -9.52
C CYS A 93 -3.11 3.89 -8.09
N VAL A 94 -4.28 3.29 -7.87
CA VAL A 94 -4.72 2.76 -6.54
C VAL A 94 -4.58 1.25 -6.44
N LYS A 95 -4.01 0.60 -7.46
CA LYS A 95 -3.82 -0.85 -7.43
C LYS A 95 -2.76 -1.21 -6.38
N ARG A 96 -3.17 -1.92 -5.32
CA ARG A 96 -2.31 -2.29 -4.17
C ARG A 96 -1.02 -2.99 -4.57
N THR A 97 -1.04 -3.81 -5.63
CA THR A 97 0.15 -4.53 -6.12
C THR A 97 1.17 -3.61 -6.80
N HIS A 98 0.76 -2.40 -7.19
CA HIS A 98 1.66 -1.41 -7.78
C HIS A 98 2.23 -0.44 -6.75
N GLN A 99 1.75 -0.50 -5.51
CA GLN A 99 2.26 0.32 -4.43
C GLN A 99 3.54 -0.29 -3.92
N VAL A 100 4.59 0.54 -3.84
CA VAL A 100 5.79 0.18 -3.09
C VAL A 100 5.37 0.16 -1.63
N LYS A 101 5.07 -1.03 -1.11
CA LYS A 101 5.09 -1.22 0.33
C LYS A 101 6.54 -1.00 0.70
N TYR A 102 6.86 0.13 1.32
CA TYR A 102 8.09 0.21 2.09
C TYR A 102 7.97 -0.92 3.10
N ALA A 103 8.60 -2.08 2.83
CA ALA A 103 9.01 -2.95 3.91
C ALA A 103 9.72 -2.00 4.84
N ASN A 104 9.19 -1.83 6.06
CA ASN A 104 9.79 -0.97 7.08
C ASN A 104 11.29 -1.13 6.92
N LYS A 105 11.98 -0.09 6.43
CA LYS A 105 13.42 -0.09 6.53
C LYS A 105 13.62 -0.19 8.02
N LEU A 106 13.97 -1.37 8.52
CA LEU A 106 14.63 -1.49 9.79
C LEU A 106 15.92 -0.71 9.54
N VAL A 107 15.84 0.60 9.74
CA VAL A 107 17.01 1.44 9.87
C VAL A 107 17.57 0.95 11.19
N ALA A 108 18.40 -0.09 11.14
CA ALA A 108 19.23 -0.43 12.27
C ALA A 108 19.96 0.87 12.61
N ASP A 109 19.83 1.33 13.86
CA ASP A 109 20.51 2.52 14.30
C ASP A 109 22.00 2.36 13.90
N PRO A 110 22.59 3.31 13.17
CA PRO A 110 23.99 3.23 12.79
C PRO A 110 24.89 2.93 13.99
N ILE A 111 24.54 3.42 15.18
CA ILE A 111 25.28 3.19 16.43
C ILE A 111 25.17 1.72 16.85
N GLU A 112 23.96 1.14 16.89
CA GLU A 112 23.78 -0.28 17.25
C GLU A 112 24.47 -1.20 16.25
N THR A 113 24.44 -0.84 14.96
CA THR A 113 25.12 -1.60 13.90
C THR A 113 26.63 -1.57 14.07
N ILE A 114 27.20 -0.40 14.41
CA ILE A 114 28.64 -0.25 14.69
C ILE A 114 29.03 -1.03 15.96
N LEU A 115 28.20 -0.99 17.00
CA LEU A 115 28.46 -1.70 18.26
C LEU A 115 28.47 -3.22 18.05
N ALA A 116 27.47 -3.75 17.33
CA ALA A 116 27.39 -5.17 17.01
C ALA A 116 28.58 -5.65 16.14
N LEU A 117 29.04 -4.82 15.19
CA LEU A 117 30.23 -5.12 14.39
C LEU A 117 31.51 -5.11 15.23
N ALA A 118 31.63 -4.18 16.18
CA ALA A 118 32.77 -4.10 17.09
C ALA A 118 32.84 -5.31 18.03
N GLU A 119 31.70 -5.74 18.57
CA GLU A 119 31.59 -6.93 19.42
C GLU A 119 31.96 -8.21 18.65
N ALA A 120 31.48 -8.36 17.41
CA ALA A 120 31.83 -9.50 16.56
C ALA A 120 33.34 -9.57 16.27
N GLN A 121 33.98 -8.42 16.00
CA GLN A 121 35.42 -8.34 15.77
C GLN A 121 36.26 -8.65 17.02
N GLN A 122 35.73 -8.39 18.23
CA GLN A 122 36.39 -8.77 19.48
C GLN A 122 36.33 -10.29 19.72
N TYR A 123 35.23 -10.93 19.34
CA TYR A 123 35.08 -12.38 19.47
C TYR A 123 36.08 -13.14 18.60
N GLU A 124 36.36 -12.67 17.38
CA GLU A 124 37.36 -13.27 16.48
C GLU A 124 38.82 -13.11 16.98
N LYS A 125 39.08 -12.11 17.81
CA LYS A 125 40.42 -11.84 18.36
C LYS A 125 40.72 -12.57 19.68
N THR A 126 39.75 -13.29 20.24
CA THR A 126 39.94 -14.03 21.48
C THR A 126 40.47 -15.43 21.13
N PRO A 127 41.76 -15.75 21.34
CA PRO A 127 42.25 -17.09 21.11
C PRO A 127 41.52 -18.06 22.05
N LEU A 128 40.96 -19.12 21.47
CA LEU A 128 40.42 -20.23 22.25
C LEU A 128 41.55 -20.77 23.14
N VAL A 129 41.43 -20.55 24.45
CA VAL A 129 42.28 -21.20 25.44
C VAL A 129 42.05 -22.70 25.27
N LYS A 130 43.00 -23.40 24.64
CA LYS A 130 43.02 -24.86 24.67
C LYS A 130 43.27 -25.27 26.12
N GLY A 131 42.23 -25.77 26.78
CA GLY A 131 42.36 -26.48 28.03
C GLY A 131 43.23 -27.73 27.83
N ASN A 132 44.21 -27.91 28.72
CA ASN A 132 44.98 -29.15 28.88
C ASN A 132 44.10 -30.29 29.39
#